data_AF-A0A1Q7G4H3-F1
#
_entry.id   AF-A0A1Q7G4H3-F1
#
_cell.length_a   1.000
_cell.length_b   1.000
_cell.length_c   1.000
_cell.angle_alpha   90.00
_cell.angle_beta   90.00
_cell.angle_gamma   90.00
#
_symmetry.space_group_name_H-M   'P 1'
#
loop_
_entity.id
_entity.type
_entity.pdbx_description
1 polymer ?
#
loop_
_entity_poly.entity_id
_entity_poly.type
_entity_poly.pdbx_seq_one_letter_code
_entity_poly.pdbx_strand_id
1 'polypeptide(L)'
;MTINIKHAQFRISVAAVLTAMILVTGVIVPAINQAYATTTVGGEAKAISISSPLGQVNFMDTGPLLSSGSEIDATPITIQNPLATADGLVSVTMGSSDAESQAGLGSLVLLPGDPNQITAYFAMATSHATCSGVSGSSDITSLTMAGQNIQVTGQPNQVVSVPGVLTLTINEQTVTPNSITVNALHLHTALGTDVIVSSAYSSVSCSTTLGALFTLGLVPTAYGWETSCIDFTTGGGWVQPPPNKGTFGFVAGYKNGGTNPRGNFEYHDHNNGMNVHALDVAYYKCGDFDKSRIFGGDARVNGETGFCYKVYVQDNGEPGKNTDYFAMWEWASSTGCPTDGSGPPAGTSYYATGNYLGGGNIQLHSK
;
A
#
# COMPACT_ATOMS: atom_id res chain seq x y z
N MET A 1 -55.66 17.97 85.82
CA MET A 1 -54.98 16.66 85.81
C MET A 1 -54.44 16.45 84.42
N THR A 2 -53.15 16.71 84.25
CA THR A 2 -52.47 16.81 82.97
C THR A 2 -52.15 15.40 82.47
N ILE A 3 -52.92 14.91 81.50
CA ILE A 3 -52.66 13.59 80.89
C ILE A 3 -51.84 13.81 79.61
N ASN A 4 -50.64 13.28 79.71
CA ASN A 4 -49.51 13.32 78.80
C ASN A 4 -49.75 12.32 77.65
N ILE A 5 -49.88 12.80 76.40
CA ILE A 5 -49.89 11.93 75.21
C ILE A 5 -48.62 12.21 74.39
N LYS A 6 -47.82 11.16 74.26
CA LYS A 6 -46.47 11.13 73.70
C LYS A 6 -46.46 11.57 72.24
N HIS A 7 -45.63 12.56 71.89
CA HIS A 7 -45.27 12.87 70.51
C HIS A 7 -44.37 11.75 69.96
N ALA A 8 -44.89 10.91 69.07
CA ALA A 8 -44.06 10.06 68.22
C ALA A 8 -43.55 10.90 67.04
N GLN A 9 -42.28 11.29 67.07
CA GLN A 9 -41.62 11.93 65.94
C GLN A 9 -41.35 10.88 64.85
N PHE A 10 -42.22 10.79 63.84
CA PHE A 10 -41.90 10.07 62.61
C PHE A 10 -41.00 10.96 61.74
N ARG A 11 -39.70 10.65 61.77
CA ARG A 11 -38.74 11.19 60.80
C ARG A 11 -39.05 10.57 59.43
N ILE A 12 -39.72 11.33 58.57
CA ILE A 12 -39.87 10.97 57.16
C ILE A 12 -38.54 11.28 56.48
N SER A 13 -37.75 10.22 56.27
CA SER A 13 -36.53 10.26 55.47
C SER A 13 -36.91 10.63 54.03
N VAL A 14 -36.17 11.59 53.45
CA VAL A 14 -36.29 12.08 52.06
C VAL A 14 -36.23 10.96 50.99
N ALA A 15 -35.87 9.74 51.38
CA ALA A 15 -35.81 8.55 50.53
C ALA A 15 -37.18 7.93 50.15
N ALA A 16 -38.30 8.32 50.78
CA ALA A 16 -39.60 7.68 50.53
C ALA A 16 -40.49 8.39 49.48
N VAL A 17 -40.06 9.54 48.94
CA VAL A 17 -40.78 10.25 47.85
C VAL A 17 -40.18 9.93 46.47
N LEU A 18 -38.99 9.32 46.41
CA LEU A 18 -38.32 9.01 45.13
C LEU A 18 -38.68 7.62 44.55
N THR A 19 -39.31 6.73 45.33
CA THR A 19 -39.66 5.37 44.90
C THR A 19 -41.06 5.22 44.32
N ALA A 20 -41.85 6.30 44.27
CA ALA A 20 -43.20 6.32 43.68
C ALA A 20 -43.28 7.08 42.34
N MET A 21 -42.13 7.44 41.74
CA MET A 21 -42.02 8.02 40.39
C MET A 21 -41.15 7.16 39.45
N ILE A 22 -41.04 5.85 39.72
CA ILE A 22 -40.42 4.88 38.81
C ILE A 22 -41.49 3.86 38.41
N LEU A 23 -42.50 4.35 37.70
CA LEU A 23 -43.41 3.53 36.89
C LEU A 23 -43.95 4.47 35.81
N VAL A 24 -43.77 4.06 34.55
CA VAL A 24 -44.13 4.77 33.31
C VAL A 24 -43.06 5.73 32.76
N THR A 25 -41.84 5.22 32.53
CA THR A 25 -41.12 5.44 31.26
C THR A 25 -40.43 4.14 30.89
N GLY A 26 -41.22 3.12 30.55
CA GLY A 26 -40.72 1.99 29.78
C GLY A 26 -40.34 2.48 28.39
N VAL A 27 -39.21 3.16 28.25
CA VAL A 27 -38.52 3.23 26.98
C VAL A 27 -38.02 1.82 26.75
N ILE A 28 -38.80 1.05 26.01
CA ILE A 28 -38.26 -0.08 25.27
C ILE A 28 -37.23 0.58 24.37
N VAL A 29 -35.97 0.61 24.80
CA VAL A 29 -34.88 0.85 23.85
C VAL A 29 -34.94 -0.42 23.02
N PRO A 30 -35.41 -0.40 21.76
CA PRO A 30 -35.15 -1.55 20.92
C PRO A 30 -33.64 -1.74 21.01
N ALA A 31 -33.19 -2.93 21.42
CA ALA A 31 -31.85 -3.35 21.08
C ALA A 31 -31.83 -3.41 19.56
N ILE A 32 -31.66 -2.25 18.94
CA ILE A 32 -31.23 -2.14 17.56
C ILE A 32 -29.84 -2.76 17.60
N ASN A 33 -29.78 -4.05 17.29
CA ASN A 33 -28.61 -4.60 16.64
C ASN A 33 -28.49 -3.83 15.32
N GLN A 34 -28.00 -2.59 15.38
CA GLN A 34 -27.46 -1.92 14.22
C GLN A 34 -26.19 -2.71 13.93
N ALA A 35 -26.32 -3.76 13.12
CA ALA A 35 -25.22 -4.17 12.29
C ALA A 35 -24.91 -2.93 11.45
N TYR A 36 -23.95 -2.12 11.92
CA TYR A 36 -23.35 -1.09 11.09
C TYR A 36 -22.86 -1.82 9.86
N ALA A 37 -23.51 -1.61 8.72
CA ALA A 37 -23.04 -2.17 7.49
C ALA A 37 -21.70 -1.47 7.22
N THR A 38 -20.63 -2.22 7.41
CA THR A 38 -19.25 -1.76 7.32
C THR A 38 -18.81 -1.81 5.86
N THR A 39 -18.05 -0.81 5.44
CA THR A 39 -17.31 -0.89 4.18
C THR A 39 -16.31 -2.03 4.29
N THR A 40 -16.39 -2.99 3.37
CA THR A 40 -15.37 -4.04 3.26
C THR A 40 -14.53 -3.77 2.03
N VAL A 41 -13.24 -4.02 2.15
CA VAL A 41 -12.25 -3.79 1.11
C VAL A 41 -11.57 -5.11 0.81
N GLY A 42 -11.21 -5.32 -0.45
CA GLY A 42 -10.47 -6.48 -0.92
C GLY A 42 -9.40 -6.03 -1.89
N GLY A 43 -8.30 -6.77 -1.95
CA GLY A 43 -7.21 -6.46 -2.85
C GLY A 43 -6.22 -7.61 -2.89
N GLU A 44 -5.38 -7.62 -3.91
CA GLU A 44 -4.29 -8.58 -4.09
C GLU A 44 -3.29 -8.00 -5.11
N ALA A 45 -1.99 -8.21 -4.88
CA ALA A 45 -0.94 -7.78 -5.79
C ALA A 45 0.03 -8.93 -6.05
N LYS A 46 0.49 -9.05 -7.31
CA LYS A 46 1.47 -10.05 -7.75
C LYS A 46 2.45 -9.43 -8.72
N ALA A 47 3.75 -9.53 -8.44
CA ALA A 47 4.74 -8.98 -9.35
C ALA A 47 4.84 -9.82 -10.63
N ILE A 48 4.83 -11.16 -10.51
CA ILE A 48 4.77 -12.07 -11.67
C ILE A 48 3.90 -13.28 -11.33
N SER A 49 2.97 -13.62 -12.23
CA SER A 49 2.24 -14.91 -12.25
C SER A 49 2.52 -15.61 -13.57
N ILE A 50 3.00 -16.84 -13.51
CA ILE A 50 3.28 -17.69 -14.67
C ILE A 50 2.35 -18.89 -14.59
N SER A 51 1.49 -19.05 -15.59
CA SER A 51 0.64 -20.22 -15.78
C SER A 51 1.06 -20.93 -17.07
N SER A 52 1.16 -22.25 -17.00
CA SER A 52 1.46 -23.10 -18.14
C SER A 52 0.64 -24.39 -18.03
N PRO A 53 0.57 -25.22 -19.08
CA PRO A 53 -0.07 -26.54 -18.99
C PRO A 53 0.53 -27.46 -17.92
N LEU A 54 1.73 -27.14 -17.41
CA LEU A 54 2.43 -27.90 -16.38
C LEU A 54 2.16 -27.41 -14.95
N GLY A 55 1.48 -26.26 -14.80
CA GLY A 55 1.15 -25.67 -13.50
C GLY A 55 1.31 -24.15 -13.46
N GLN A 56 1.01 -23.60 -12.29
CA GLN A 56 1.07 -22.16 -12.00
C GLN A 56 2.06 -21.86 -10.87
N VAL A 57 2.80 -20.77 -11.01
CA VAL A 57 3.65 -20.21 -9.96
C VAL A 57 3.44 -18.71 -9.89
N ASN A 58 3.29 -18.20 -8.66
CA ASN A 58 3.22 -16.77 -8.40
C ASN A 58 4.48 -16.36 -7.64
N PHE A 59 5.00 -15.20 -7.98
CA PHE A 59 6.08 -14.55 -7.27
C PHE A 59 5.58 -13.24 -6.71
N MET A 60 5.95 -12.99 -5.46
CA MET A 60 5.60 -11.76 -4.76
C MET A 60 4.10 -11.58 -4.66
N ASP A 61 3.42 -12.67 -4.32
CA ASP A 61 1.97 -12.68 -4.15
C ASP A 61 1.66 -12.22 -2.73
N THR A 62 0.96 -11.10 -2.59
CA THR A 62 0.48 -10.65 -1.27
C THR A 62 -0.57 -11.61 -0.70
N GLY A 63 -1.22 -12.40 -1.56
CA GLY A 63 -2.49 -13.02 -1.25
C GLY A 63 -3.61 -11.98 -1.04
N PRO A 64 -4.85 -12.44 -0.80
CA PRO A 64 -5.99 -11.55 -0.66
C PRO A 64 -5.98 -10.81 0.68
N LEU A 65 -6.42 -9.55 0.68
CA LEU A 65 -6.73 -8.84 1.92
C LEU A 65 -7.79 -9.57 2.72
N LEU A 66 -7.48 -9.81 3.99
CA LEU A 66 -8.34 -10.54 4.91
C LEU A 66 -9.29 -9.63 5.72
N SER A 67 -9.04 -8.32 5.78
CA SER A 67 -9.90 -7.34 6.46
C SER A 67 -9.65 -5.89 6.03
N SER A 68 -10.60 -4.99 6.29
CA SER A 68 -10.32 -3.55 6.32
C SER A 68 -9.30 -3.22 7.42
N GLY A 69 -8.32 -2.39 7.10
CA GLY A 69 -7.17 -2.01 7.93
C GLY A 69 -5.94 -2.91 7.80
N SER A 70 -5.93 -3.88 6.87
CA SER A 70 -4.80 -4.77 6.63
C SER A 70 -3.89 -4.27 5.51
N GLU A 71 -2.62 -4.64 5.63
CA GLU A 71 -1.54 -4.38 4.67
C GLU A 71 -0.76 -5.69 4.54
N ILE A 72 -0.51 -6.11 3.31
CA ILE A 72 0.33 -7.25 3.01
C ILE A 72 1.33 -6.85 1.93
N ASP A 73 2.59 -7.18 2.15
CA ASP A 73 3.71 -6.89 1.26
C ASP A 73 4.54 -8.16 1.01
N ALA A 74 5.17 -8.22 -0.15
CA ALA A 74 6.16 -9.22 -0.50
C ALA A 74 7.51 -8.54 -0.81
N THR A 75 8.60 -9.09 -0.27
CA THR A 75 9.95 -8.50 -0.29
C THR A 75 10.70 -8.74 -1.61
N PRO A 76 11.39 -7.76 -2.20
CA PRO A 76 11.92 -7.93 -3.55
C PRO A 76 12.85 -9.12 -3.75
N ILE A 77 12.65 -9.81 -4.87
CA ILE A 77 13.35 -11.05 -5.22
C ILE A 77 13.80 -10.99 -6.67
N THR A 78 15.02 -11.46 -6.96
CA THR A 78 15.42 -11.74 -8.33
C THR A 78 14.86 -13.10 -8.73
N ILE A 79 14.19 -13.17 -9.88
CA ILE A 79 13.70 -14.43 -10.45
C ILE A 79 14.55 -14.79 -11.65
N GLN A 80 14.95 -16.05 -11.72
CA GLN A 80 15.45 -16.68 -12.93
C GLN A 80 14.69 -17.98 -13.14
N ASN A 81 13.78 -17.98 -14.12
CA ASN A 81 13.02 -19.13 -14.57
C ASN A 81 13.11 -19.21 -16.10
N PRO A 82 13.01 -20.40 -16.73
CA PRO A 82 12.98 -20.53 -18.18
C PRO A 82 12.05 -19.57 -18.93
N LEU A 83 10.96 -19.10 -18.32
CA LEU A 83 9.98 -18.20 -18.95
C LEU A 83 10.17 -16.72 -18.60
N ALA A 84 10.82 -16.39 -17.49
CA ALA A 84 10.98 -15.02 -17.03
C ALA A 84 12.25 -14.81 -16.20
N THR A 85 12.94 -13.71 -16.46
CA THR A 85 13.96 -13.14 -15.58
C THR A 85 13.50 -11.75 -15.17
N ALA A 86 13.55 -11.44 -13.87
CA ALA A 86 13.15 -10.14 -13.38
C ALA A 86 13.88 -9.79 -12.08
N ASP A 87 14.01 -8.50 -11.80
CA ASP A 87 14.68 -7.97 -10.62
C ASP A 87 13.87 -6.83 -9.99
N GLY A 88 14.04 -6.60 -8.69
CA GLY A 88 13.42 -5.49 -7.96
C GLY A 88 11.89 -5.59 -7.93
N LEU A 89 11.36 -6.80 -7.82
CA LEU A 89 9.92 -7.03 -7.76
C LEU A 89 9.35 -6.47 -6.47
N VAL A 90 8.15 -5.91 -6.48
CA VAL A 90 7.44 -5.48 -5.26
C VAL A 90 5.95 -5.73 -5.46
N SER A 91 5.24 -6.05 -4.40
CA SER A 91 3.79 -6.15 -4.42
C SER A 91 3.22 -5.79 -3.06
N VAL A 92 2.39 -4.76 -3.03
CA VAL A 92 1.75 -4.27 -1.83
C VAL A 92 0.26 -4.14 -2.07
N THR A 93 -0.51 -4.52 -1.07
CA THR A 93 -1.95 -4.39 -1.09
C THR A 93 -2.43 -3.93 0.26
N MET A 94 -3.45 -3.07 0.25
CA MET A 94 -4.02 -2.54 1.46
C MET A 94 -5.46 -2.09 1.30
N GLY A 95 -6.14 -1.94 2.42
CA GLY A 95 -7.38 -1.20 2.42
C GLY A 95 -7.81 -0.74 3.80
N SER A 96 -8.64 0.29 3.82
CA SER A 96 -9.28 0.82 5.02
C SER A 96 -10.77 1.10 4.75
N SER A 97 -11.11 2.33 4.33
CA SER A 97 -12.39 2.72 3.73
C SER A 97 -12.44 2.52 2.21
N ASP A 98 -11.27 2.43 1.59
CA ASP A 98 -10.95 2.20 0.18
C ASP A 98 -9.87 1.11 0.07
N ALA A 99 -9.65 0.58 -1.13
CA ALA A 99 -8.66 -0.45 -1.39
C ALA A 99 -7.64 0.01 -2.43
N GLU A 100 -6.36 -0.22 -2.15
CA GLU A 100 -5.28 0.02 -3.11
C GLU A 100 -4.35 -1.20 -3.21
N SER A 101 -3.93 -1.50 -4.44
CA SER A 101 -2.88 -2.47 -4.70
C SER A 101 -1.88 -1.91 -5.70
N GLN A 102 -0.62 -2.26 -5.52
CA GLN A 102 0.46 -1.91 -6.41
C GLN A 102 1.36 -3.14 -6.61
N ALA A 103 1.77 -3.38 -7.85
CA ALA A 103 2.77 -4.40 -8.16
C ALA A 103 3.76 -3.84 -9.17
N GLY A 104 5.05 -4.04 -8.94
CA GLY A 104 6.11 -3.44 -9.75
C GLY A 104 7.30 -4.35 -9.90
N LEU A 105 8.13 -4.07 -10.90
CA LEU A 105 9.46 -4.64 -11.03
C LEU A 105 10.45 -3.64 -11.62
N GLY A 106 11.70 -3.83 -11.24
CA GLY A 106 12.83 -3.02 -11.65
C GLY A 106 13.38 -3.41 -13.01
N SER A 107 13.25 -4.65 -13.48
CA SER A 107 13.61 -5.05 -14.86
C SER A 107 12.95 -6.36 -15.24
N LEU A 108 12.74 -6.58 -16.54
CA LEU A 108 12.04 -7.75 -17.06
C LEU A 108 12.66 -8.27 -18.35
N VAL A 109 12.78 -9.59 -18.43
CA VAL A 109 12.96 -10.37 -19.66
C VAL A 109 11.97 -11.53 -19.63
N LEU A 110 11.00 -11.54 -20.54
CA LEU A 110 10.13 -12.69 -20.81
C LEU A 110 10.65 -13.46 -22.01
N LEU A 111 10.47 -14.78 -21.98
CA LEU A 111 10.95 -15.70 -23.01
C LEU A 111 12.46 -15.51 -23.30
N PRO A 112 13.33 -15.63 -22.29
CA PRO A 112 14.77 -15.45 -22.46
C PRO A 112 15.33 -16.41 -23.53
N GLY A 113 15.98 -15.86 -24.56
CA GLY A 113 16.52 -16.61 -25.70
C GLY A 113 15.54 -16.91 -26.83
N ASP A 114 14.24 -16.60 -26.70
CA ASP A 114 13.25 -16.75 -27.77
C ASP A 114 13.36 -15.62 -28.82
N PRO A 115 13.11 -15.89 -30.12
CA PRO A 115 13.05 -14.84 -31.14
C PRO A 115 12.06 -13.70 -30.84
N ASN A 116 11.02 -13.97 -30.05
CA ASN A 116 10.00 -13.01 -29.63
C ASN A 116 10.20 -12.56 -28.18
N GLN A 117 11.43 -12.60 -27.66
CA GLN A 117 11.77 -12.09 -26.34
C GLN A 117 11.17 -10.70 -26.10
N ILE A 118 10.57 -10.52 -24.93
CA ILE A 118 10.02 -9.24 -24.48
C ILE A 118 10.91 -8.73 -23.35
N THR A 119 11.31 -7.46 -23.42
CA THR A 119 12.06 -6.82 -22.35
C THR A 119 11.40 -5.51 -21.94
N ALA A 120 11.51 -5.17 -20.66
CA ALA A 120 11.11 -3.86 -20.16
C ALA A 120 12.12 -3.40 -19.12
N TYR A 121 12.42 -2.10 -19.14
CA TYR A 121 13.30 -1.49 -18.16
C TYR A 121 12.61 -1.26 -16.81
N PHE A 122 11.29 -1.15 -16.81
CA PHE A 122 10.45 -1.01 -15.62
C PHE A 122 9.02 -1.35 -16.03
N ALA A 123 8.27 -1.97 -15.13
CA ALA A 123 6.83 -2.18 -15.27
C ALA A 123 6.18 -2.09 -13.89
N MET A 124 5.07 -1.36 -13.81
CA MET A 124 4.27 -1.28 -12.59
C MET A 124 2.80 -1.11 -12.93
N ALA A 125 1.94 -1.67 -12.09
CA ALA A 125 0.49 -1.48 -12.13
C ALA A 125 -0.01 -0.99 -10.77
N THR A 126 -1.03 -0.13 -10.81
CA THR A 126 -1.75 0.37 -9.65
C THR A 126 -3.25 0.20 -9.85
N SER A 127 -3.95 -0.18 -8.78
CA SER A 127 -5.41 -0.28 -8.74
C SER A 127 -5.94 0.39 -7.49
N HIS A 128 -7.00 1.19 -7.62
CA HIS A 128 -7.66 1.89 -6.52
C HIS A 128 -9.17 1.70 -6.60
N ALA A 129 -9.81 1.39 -5.47
CA ALA A 129 -11.24 1.18 -5.39
C ALA A 129 -11.85 1.92 -4.19
N THR A 130 -12.81 2.80 -4.47
CA THR A 130 -13.52 3.62 -3.49
C THR A 130 -15.03 3.49 -3.67
N CYS A 131 -15.80 3.98 -2.70
CA CYS A 131 -17.25 4.04 -2.83
C CYS A 131 -17.78 5.01 -3.91
N SER A 132 -16.93 5.86 -4.49
CA SER A 132 -17.29 6.72 -5.63
C SER A 132 -16.87 6.14 -6.98
N GLY A 133 -16.09 5.06 -7.00
CA GLY A 133 -15.66 4.39 -8.21
C GLY A 133 -14.26 3.78 -8.07
N VAL A 134 -13.78 3.27 -9.19
CA VAL A 134 -12.47 2.62 -9.30
C VAL A 134 -11.60 3.31 -10.34
N SER A 135 -10.30 3.26 -10.14
CA SER A 135 -9.29 3.78 -11.06
C SER A 135 -8.07 2.88 -11.05
N GLY A 136 -7.26 2.96 -12.10
CA GLY A 136 -6.05 2.17 -12.20
C GLY A 136 -5.21 2.56 -13.41
N SER A 137 -3.92 2.26 -13.33
CA SER A 137 -2.95 2.65 -14.35
C SER A 137 -1.75 1.71 -14.36
N SER A 138 -0.98 1.76 -15.43
CA SER A 138 0.35 1.14 -15.46
C SER A 138 1.37 2.07 -16.10
N ASP A 139 2.61 1.94 -15.64
CA ASP A 139 3.78 2.63 -16.20
C ASP A 139 4.78 1.58 -16.66
N ILE A 140 5.14 1.62 -17.94
CA ILE A 140 6.08 0.69 -18.57
C ILE A 140 7.13 1.51 -19.30
N THR A 141 8.40 1.24 -19.02
CA THR A 141 9.54 1.96 -19.62
C THR A 141 10.36 1.05 -20.52
N SER A 142 10.68 1.53 -21.72
CA SER A 142 11.52 0.86 -22.71
C SER A 142 11.07 -0.58 -23.03
N LEU A 143 9.78 -0.74 -23.34
CA LEU A 143 9.23 -2.04 -23.73
C LEU A 143 9.72 -2.42 -25.13
N THR A 144 10.30 -3.61 -25.28
CA THR A 144 10.69 -4.15 -26.58
C THR A 144 10.14 -5.54 -26.78
N MET A 145 9.86 -5.92 -28.03
CA MET A 145 9.54 -7.28 -28.44
C MET A 145 10.36 -7.64 -29.67
N ALA A 146 11.04 -8.80 -29.66
CA ALA A 146 11.95 -9.21 -30.74
C ALA A 146 13.02 -8.13 -31.07
N GLY A 147 13.49 -7.40 -30.04
CA GLY A 147 14.42 -6.29 -30.18
C GLY A 147 13.85 -5.00 -30.77
N GLN A 148 12.56 -4.97 -31.14
CA GLN A 148 11.88 -3.77 -31.64
C GLN A 148 11.20 -3.02 -30.49
N ASN A 149 11.32 -1.70 -30.48
CA ASN A 149 10.66 -0.87 -29.48
C ASN A 149 9.13 -0.86 -29.68
N ILE A 150 8.39 -1.11 -28.62
CA ILE A 150 6.93 -1.05 -28.59
C ILE A 150 6.52 0.27 -27.95
N GLN A 151 5.76 1.08 -28.69
CA GLN A 151 5.23 2.33 -28.15
C GLN A 151 4.11 2.04 -27.15
N VAL A 152 4.34 2.35 -25.88
CA VAL A 152 3.32 2.24 -24.82
C VAL A 152 2.48 3.50 -24.85
N THR A 153 1.19 3.36 -25.16
CA THR A 153 0.26 4.49 -25.34
C THR A 153 -0.35 4.99 -24.04
N GLY A 154 -0.29 4.18 -22.97
CA GLY A 154 -0.99 4.40 -21.71
C GLY A 154 -2.50 4.15 -21.77
N GLN A 155 -3.08 3.87 -22.95
CA GLN A 155 -4.49 3.50 -23.05
C GLN A 155 -4.73 2.12 -22.46
N PRO A 156 -5.88 1.88 -21.80
CA PRO A 156 -6.24 0.54 -21.33
C PRO A 156 -6.31 -0.47 -22.48
N ASN A 157 -5.84 -1.69 -22.20
CA ASN A 157 -5.98 -2.86 -23.07
C ASN A 157 -5.33 -2.69 -24.46
N GLN A 158 -4.16 -2.06 -24.53
CA GLN A 158 -3.39 -1.98 -25.78
C GLN A 158 -2.86 -3.37 -26.16
N VAL A 159 -3.12 -3.84 -27.37
CA VAL A 159 -2.69 -5.17 -27.81
C VAL A 159 -1.59 -5.10 -28.86
N VAL A 160 -0.56 -5.93 -28.69
CA VAL A 160 0.48 -6.23 -29.69
C VAL A 160 0.52 -7.73 -29.88
N SER A 161 0.44 -8.22 -31.12
CA SER A 161 0.44 -9.66 -31.39
C SER A 161 1.42 -10.04 -32.48
N VAL A 162 1.95 -11.25 -32.35
CA VAL A 162 2.66 -11.96 -33.41
C VAL A 162 1.73 -13.08 -33.87
N PRO A 163 1.13 -12.99 -35.07
CA PRO A 163 0.12 -13.93 -35.53
C PRO A 163 0.56 -15.40 -35.39
N GLY A 164 -0.27 -16.19 -34.69
CA GLY A 164 -0.01 -17.62 -34.46
C GLY A 164 1.06 -17.94 -33.41
N VAL A 165 1.66 -16.92 -32.77
CA VAL A 165 2.75 -17.11 -31.79
C VAL A 165 2.34 -16.60 -30.41
N LEU A 166 2.01 -15.32 -30.30
CA LEU A 166 1.68 -14.70 -29.00
C LEU A 166 0.83 -13.43 -29.15
N THR A 167 0.19 -13.07 -28.04
CA THR A 167 -0.50 -11.81 -27.81
C THR A 167 0.05 -11.20 -26.53
N LEU A 168 0.44 -9.93 -26.58
CA LEU A 168 0.84 -9.13 -25.44
C LEU A 168 -0.20 -8.02 -25.25
N THR A 169 -0.93 -8.06 -24.14
CA THR A 169 -1.79 -6.96 -23.70
C THR A 169 -1.00 -6.08 -22.75
N ILE A 170 -0.97 -4.78 -23.03
CA ILE A 170 -0.27 -3.74 -22.26
C ILE A 170 -1.34 -2.89 -21.56
N ASN A 171 -1.10 -2.57 -20.29
CA ASN A 171 -2.08 -1.87 -19.45
C ASN A 171 -3.44 -2.57 -19.48
N GLU A 172 -3.46 -3.89 -19.28
CA GLU A 172 -4.71 -4.63 -19.29
C GLU A 172 -5.54 -4.22 -18.07
N GLN A 173 -6.74 -3.69 -18.30
CA GLN A 173 -7.63 -3.26 -17.24
C GLN A 173 -8.97 -3.97 -17.37
N THR A 174 -9.35 -4.69 -16.32
CA THR A 174 -10.68 -5.27 -16.15
C THR A 174 -11.42 -4.52 -15.06
N VAL A 175 -12.48 -3.81 -15.44
CA VAL A 175 -13.19 -2.86 -14.57
C VAL A 175 -14.61 -3.38 -14.28
N THR A 176 -15.00 -3.34 -13.01
CA THR A 176 -16.39 -3.44 -12.56
C THR A 176 -16.76 -2.17 -11.79
N PRO A 177 -18.03 -1.95 -11.40
CA PRO A 177 -18.41 -0.76 -10.64
C PRO A 177 -17.63 -0.57 -9.34
N ASN A 178 -17.25 -1.67 -8.68
CA ASN A 178 -16.65 -1.65 -7.35
C ASN A 178 -15.29 -2.38 -7.28
N SER A 179 -14.75 -2.84 -8.41
CA SER A 179 -13.44 -3.48 -8.45
C SER A 179 -12.72 -3.21 -9.76
N ILE A 180 -11.40 -3.29 -9.70
CA ILE A 180 -10.54 -3.17 -10.86
C ILE A 180 -9.33 -4.10 -10.70
N THR A 181 -8.97 -4.78 -11.78
CA THR A 181 -7.67 -5.44 -11.94
C THR A 181 -6.90 -4.70 -13.02
N VAL A 182 -5.63 -4.37 -12.74
CA VAL A 182 -4.69 -3.81 -13.69
C VAL A 182 -3.47 -4.71 -13.78
N ASN A 183 -3.15 -5.15 -14.99
CA ASN A 183 -1.89 -5.83 -15.30
C ASN A 183 -1.04 -4.91 -16.16
N ALA A 184 0.23 -4.69 -15.79
CA ALA A 184 1.12 -3.88 -16.63
C ALA A 184 1.36 -4.56 -17.99
N LEU A 185 1.63 -5.88 -17.95
CA LEU A 185 1.74 -6.72 -19.14
C LEU A 185 1.03 -8.06 -18.91
N HIS A 186 0.32 -8.54 -19.91
CA HIS A 186 -0.25 -9.88 -19.96
C HIS A 186 0.14 -10.55 -21.28
N LEU A 187 1.05 -11.50 -21.19
CA LEU A 187 1.51 -12.32 -22.31
C LEU A 187 0.70 -13.61 -22.36
N HIS A 188 0.07 -13.87 -23.50
CA HIS A 188 -0.52 -15.16 -23.85
C HIS A 188 0.21 -15.74 -25.06
N THR A 189 0.70 -16.97 -24.96
CA THR A 189 1.38 -17.67 -26.07
C THR A 189 0.45 -18.73 -26.67
N ALA A 190 0.63 -19.03 -27.96
CA ALA A 190 -0.15 -20.05 -28.66
C ALA A 190 0.02 -21.47 -28.06
N LEU A 191 1.08 -21.70 -27.29
CA LEU A 191 1.34 -22.95 -26.58
C LEU A 191 0.64 -23.03 -25.20
N GLY A 192 -0.19 -22.04 -24.86
CA GLY A 192 -0.97 -22.02 -23.61
C GLY A 192 -0.18 -21.58 -22.38
N THR A 193 0.94 -20.88 -22.57
CA THR A 193 1.62 -20.18 -21.47
C THR A 193 1.05 -18.77 -21.33
N ASP A 194 0.66 -18.43 -20.11
CA ASP A 194 0.19 -17.11 -19.69
C ASP A 194 1.18 -16.53 -18.67
N VAL A 195 1.66 -15.31 -18.92
CA VAL A 195 2.49 -14.58 -17.97
C VAL A 195 1.86 -13.22 -17.70
N ILE A 196 1.47 -13.00 -16.45
CA ILE A 196 0.99 -11.71 -15.96
C ILE A 196 2.14 -11.05 -15.22
N VAL A 197 2.45 -9.82 -15.60
CA VAL A 197 3.49 -8.98 -14.98
C VAL A 197 2.83 -7.79 -14.34
N SER A 198 3.17 -7.55 -13.08
CA SER A 198 2.65 -6.47 -12.25
C SER A 198 1.13 -6.45 -12.28
N SER A 199 0.51 -7.36 -11.53
CA SER A 199 -0.94 -7.43 -11.32
C SER A 199 -1.32 -6.71 -10.04
N ALA A 200 -2.24 -5.78 -10.12
CA ALA A 200 -2.83 -5.08 -8.99
C ALA A 200 -4.36 -5.22 -9.05
N TYR A 201 -4.96 -5.76 -7.99
CA TYR A 201 -6.41 -5.90 -7.84
C TYR A 201 -6.89 -5.12 -6.62
N SER A 202 -7.95 -4.33 -6.80
CA SER A 202 -8.61 -3.60 -5.72
C SER A 202 -10.12 -3.71 -5.85
N SER A 203 -10.80 -3.80 -4.71
CA SER A 203 -12.26 -3.89 -4.63
C SER A 203 -12.79 -3.29 -3.35
N VAL A 204 -14.03 -2.80 -3.42
CA VAL A 204 -14.75 -2.26 -2.28
C VAL A 204 -16.18 -2.79 -2.27
N SER A 205 -16.76 -2.92 -1.09
CA SER A 205 -18.19 -3.14 -0.91
C SER A 205 -18.70 -2.08 0.04
N CYS A 206 -19.56 -1.21 -0.48
CA CYS A 206 -20.04 -0.05 0.25
C CYS A 206 -21.41 -0.31 0.82
N SER A 207 -21.55 0.02 2.11
CA SER A 207 -22.84 0.08 2.77
C SER A 207 -23.62 1.31 2.33
N THR A 208 -24.81 1.10 1.77
CA THR A 208 -25.69 2.18 1.33
C THR A 208 -26.42 2.89 2.49
N THR A 209 -26.31 2.40 3.73
CA THR A 209 -27.07 2.91 4.88
C THR A 209 -26.34 3.96 5.74
N LEU A 210 -25.03 4.18 5.54
CA LEU A 210 -24.24 5.13 6.37
C LEU A 210 -23.71 6.37 5.61
N GLY A 211 -23.66 6.36 4.28
CA GLY A 211 -23.19 7.52 3.50
C GLY A 211 -23.98 8.81 3.77
N ALA A 212 -25.27 8.67 4.11
CA ALA A 212 -26.12 9.78 4.52
C ALA A 212 -25.76 10.37 5.90
N LEU A 213 -25.32 9.55 6.87
CA LEU A 213 -25.00 10.02 8.23
C LEU A 213 -23.63 10.72 8.31
N PHE A 214 -22.67 10.29 7.49
CA PHE A 214 -21.38 10.99 7.33
C PHE A 214 -21.55 12.36 6.64
N THR A 215 -22.39 12.42 5.58
CA THR A 215 -22.73 13.68 4.90
C THR A 215 -23.46 14.67 5.82
N LEU A 216 -24.14 14.15 6.85
CA LEU A 216 -24.86 14.95 7.85
C LEU A 216 -24.05 15.27 9.10
N GLY A 217 -22.78 14.82 9.21
CA GLY A 217 -21.92 15.11 10.37
C GLY A 217 -22.41 14.51 11.70
N LEU A 218 -23.23 13.45 11.65
CA LEU A 218 -23.89 12.86 12.83
C LEU A 218 -23.05 11.75 13.50
N VAL A 219 -21.87 11.46 12.98
CA VAL A 219 -20.89 10.55 13.59
C VAL A 219 -19.73 11.40 14.14
N PRO A 220 -19.50 11.44 15.46
CA PRO A 220 -18.34 12.12 16.01
C PRO A 220 -17.06 11.45 15.51
N THR A 221 -16.19 12.23 14.86
CA THR A 221 -14.79 11.85 14.64
C THR A 221 -14.11 11.79 16.00
N ALA A 222 -13.95 10.59 16.55
CA ALA A 222 -13.18 10.39 17.76
C ALA A 222 -11.70 10.47 17.43
N TYR A 223 -11.09 11.65 17.46
CA TYR A 223 -9.80 11.87 18.11
C TYR A 223 -9.37 13.33 18.09
N GLY A 224 -9.11 13.88 19.28
CA GLY A 224 -8.32 15.09 19.47
C GLY A 224 -6.91 14.69 19.87
N TRP A 225 -5.97 14.79 18.93
CA TRP A 225 -4.54 14.86 19.22
C TRP A 225 -3.94 15.90 18.29
N GLU A 226 -3.49 17.02 18.87
CA GLU A 226 -2.66 17.98 18.17
C GLU A 226 -1.27 17.34 17.94
N THR A 227 -0.84 17.35 16.68
CA THR A 227 0.49 16.95 16.16
C THR A 227 0.82 15.45 16.13
N SER A 228 0.45 14.75 15.06
CA SER A 228 1.28 13.68 14.44
C SER A 228 0.62 13.20 13.14
N CYS A 229 1.40 12.88 12.11
CA CYS A 229 0.93 12.20 10.90
C CYS A 229 0.53 10.76 11.25
N ILE A 230 -0.72 10.55 11.68
CA ILE A 230 -1.31 9.22 11.95
C ILE A 230 -1.95 8.70 10.65
N ASP A 231 -1.08 8.37 9.72
CA ASP A 231 -1.38 7.86 8.39
C ASP A 231 -0.28 6.89 7.97
N PHE A 232 -0.29 6.50 6.70
CA PHE A 232 0.77 5.71 6.09
C PHE A 232 0.98 6.15 4.64
N THR A 233 2.09 5.70 4.07
CA THR A 233 2.44 5.91 2.66
C THR A 233 2.91 4.61 2.03
N THR A 234 2.60 4.46 0.75
CA THR A 234 3.09 3.37 -0.10
C THR A 234 3.84 3.97 -1.27
N GLY A 235 4.73 3.19 -1.86
CA GLY A 235 5.31 3.58 -3.12
C GLY A 235 6.19 2.51 -3.73
N GLY A 236 6.27 2.54 -5.05
CA GLY A 236 7.14 1.68 -5.84
C GLY A 236 7.59 2.43 -7.07
N GLY A 237 8.82 2.20 -7.51
CA GLY A 237 9.33 2.93 -8.65
C GLY A 237 10.84 2.88 -8.79
N TRP A 238 11.35 3.84 -9.54
CA TRP A 238 12.78 4.05 -9.66
C TRP A 238 13.14 5.53 -9.71
N VAL A 239 14.31 5.83 -9.17
CA VAL A 239 15.01 7.11 -9.28
C VAL A 239 16.34 6.92 -9.98
N GLN A 240 16.93 8.00 -10.47
CA GLN A 240 18.20 7.98 -11.20
C GLN A 240 19.33 8.55 -10.33
N PRO A 241 20.12 7.73 -9.61
CA PRO A 241 21.46 8.12 -9.14
C PRO A 241 22.46 8.05 -10.32
N PRO A 242 23.30 9.07 -10.58
CA PRO A 242 24.27 8.99 -11.68
C PRO A 242 25.23 7.80 -11.48
N PRO A 243 25.49 6.93 -12.49
CA PRO A 243 25.01 6.86 -13.88
C PRO A 243 23.87 5.86 -14.17
N ASN A 244 23.22 5.24 -13.18
CA ASN A 244 22.26 4.13 -13.40
C ASN A 244 20.93 4.32 -12.64
N LYS A 245 20.05 3.30 -12.61
CA LYS A 245 18.79 3.37 -11.82
C LYS A 245 18.95 2.83 -10.40
N GLY A 246 18.18 3.40 -9.48
CA GLY A 246 17.86 2.85 -8.18
C GLY A 246 16.38 2.50 -8.11
N THR A 247 16.04 1.22 -7.96
CA THR A 247 14.65 0.77 -7.82
C THR A 247 14.27 0.67 -6.35
N PHE A 248 13.04 1.03 -6.00
CA PHE A 248 12.57 0.95 -4.63
C PHE A 248 11.14 0.42 -4.55
N GLY A 249 10.82 -0.12 -3.38
CA GLY A 249 9.46 -0.45 -2.96
C GLY A 249 9.33 -0.24 -1.47
N PHE A 250 8.24 0.36 -1.03
CA PHE A 250 7.96 0.52 0.39
C PHE A 250 6.49 0.60 0.72
N VAL A 251 6.25 0.35 1.99
CA VAL A 251 5.08 0.76 2.73
C VAL A 251 5.53 1.15 4.12
N ALA A 252 5.03 2.26 4.66
CA ALA A 252 5.42 2.72 5.98
C ALA A 252 4.30 3.56 6.61
N GLY A 253 4.04 3.34 7.90
CA GLY A 253 3.16 4.21 8.68
C GLY A 253 2.43 3.51 9.81
N TYR A 254 1.32 4.10 10.24
CA TYR A 254 0.53 3.63 11.36
C TYR A 254 -0.68 2.81 10.89
N LYS A 255 -0.81 1.58 11.40
CA LYS A 255 -2.06 0.82 11.27
C LYS A 255 -3.20 1.52 12.01
N ASN A 256 -4.43 1.25 11.62
CA ASN A 256 -5.60 1.85 12.25
C ASN A 256 -5.65 1.56 13.77
N GLY A 257 -5.52 2.61 14.59
CA GLY A 257 -5.50 2.50 16.05
C GLY A 257 -4.16 2.02 16.66
N GLY A 258 -3.12 1.85 15.85
CA GLY A 258 -1.78 1.45 16.30
C GLY A 258 -0.96 2.62 16.84
N THR A 259 -0.11 2.35 17.83
CA THR A 259 0.79 3.34 18.45
C THR A 259 2.22 3.28 17.93
N ASN A 260 2.56 2.28 17.12
CA ASN A 260 3.90 2.07 16.57
C ASN A 260 3.83 1.97 15.05
N PRO A 261 4.78 2.59 14.32
CA PRO A 261 4.84 2.45 12.89
C PRO A 261 5.30 1.04 12.50
N ARG A 262 4.89 0.63 11.31
CA ARG A 262 5.21 -0.64 10.68
C ARG A 262 5.35 -0.41 9.18
N GLY A 263 5.84 -1.43 8.50
CA GLY A 263 5.96 -1.44 7.07
C GLY A 263 7.19 -2.20 6.64
N ASN A 264 7.61 -1.95 5.41
CA ASN A 264 8.76 -2.57 4.79
C ASN A 264 9.38 -1.61 3.77
N PHE A 265 10.66 -1.81 3.47
CA PHE A 265 11.37 -1.04 2.47
C PHE A 265 12.49 -1.85 1.84
N GLU A 266 12.60 -1.73 0.53
CA GLU A 266 13.73 -2.20 -0.24
C GLU A 266 14.22 -1.11 -1.18
N TYR A 267 15.54 -1.06 -1.39
CA TYR A 267 16.16 -0.33 -2.46
C TYR A 267 17.27 -1.14 -3.14
N HIS A 268 17.37 -1.06 -4.47
CA HIS A 268 18.45 -1.67 -5.24
C HIS A 268 19.07 -0.64 -6.18
N ASP A 269 20.36 -0.33 -5.99
CA ASP A 269 21.18 0.46 -6.91
C ASP A 269 21.79 -0.45 -7.98
N HIS A 270 21.38 -0.26 -9.23
CA HIS A 270 21.84 -1.06 -10.36
C HIS A 270 23.22 -0.62 -10.89
N ASN A 271 23.81 0.46 -10.36
CA ASN A 271 25.16 0.90 -10.72
C ASN A 271 26.24 0.09 -10.00
N ASN A 272 26.09 -0.06 -8.68
CA ASN A 272 27.08 -0.72 -7.83
C ASN A 272 26.57 -2.05 -7.23
N GLY A 273 25.33 -2.44 -7.55
CA GLY A 273 24.68 -3.65 -7.05
C GLY A 273 24.30 -3.58 -5.57
N MET A 274 24.21 -2.37 -5.00
CA MET A 274 23.85 -2.20 -3.59
C MET A 274 22.37 -2.49 -3.37
N ASN A 275 22.08 -3.43 -2.49
CA ASN A 275 20.75 -3.74 -2.00
C ASN A 275 20.62 -3.27 -0.55
N VAL A 276 19.60 -2.45 -0.26
CA VAL A 276 19.20 -2.07 1.10
C VAL A 276 17.87 -2.73 1.40
N HIS A 277 17.83 -3.52 2.46
CA HIS A 277 16.65 -4.22 2.94
C HIS A 277 16.33 -3.77 4.37
N ALA A 278 15.16 -3.18 4.59
CA ALA A 278 14.73 -2.78 5.92
C ALA A 278 14.45 -4.01 6.80
N LEU A 279 14.92 -3.95 8.05
CA LEU A 279 14.58 -4.94 9.08
C LEU A 279 13.35 -4.52 9.88
N ASP A 280 13.11 -3.21 9.97
CA ASP A 280 11.94 -2.62 10.58
C ASP A 280 11.63 -1.23 10.02
N VAL A 281 10.45 -0.71 10.37
CA VAL A 281 10.13 0.71 10.29
C VAL A 281 10.02 1.21 11.73
N ALA A 282 11.14 1.68 12.26
CA ALA A 282 11.26 2.08 13.66
C ALA A 282 10.53 3.40 13.96
N TYR A 283 10.56 4.34 13.01
CA TYR A 283 9.85 5.63 13.10
C TYR A 283 9.15 6.00 11.80
N TYR A 284 8.12 6.84 11.93
CA TYR A 284 7.38 7.44 10.84
C TYR A 284 6.87 8.81 11.28
N LYS A 285 7.04 9.84 10.46
CA LYS A 285 6.61 11.21 10.78
C LYS A 285 6.33 12.04 9.53
N CYS A 286 5.67 13.18 9.74
CA CYS A 286 5.56 14.21 8.72
C CYS A 286 6.95 14.68 8.27
N GLY A 287 7.15 14.84 6.96
CA GLY A 287 8.30 15.58 6.45
C GLY A 287 8.08 17.09 6.49
N ASP A 288 9.09 17.82 6.03
CA ASP A 288 9.11 19.30 6.10
C ASP A 288 8.20 19.97 5.07
N PHE A 289 7.69 19.21 4.09
CA PHE A 289 6.84 19.69 3.02
C PHE A 289 5.45 19.06 3.06
N ASP A 290 4.48 19.69 2.39
CA ASP A 290 3.15 19.11 2.26
C ASP A 290 3.21 17.75 1.55
N LYS A 291 2.31 16.85 1.95
CA LYS A 291 2.22 15.47 1.46
C LYS A 291 3.53 14.66 1.55
N SER A 292 4.43 15.03 2.47
CA SER A 292 5.72 14.36 2.63
C SER A 292 5.81 13.52 3.90
N ARG A 293 6.52 12.39 3.83
CA ARG A 293 6.72 11.48 4.96
C ARG A 293 8.17 11.08 5.08
N ILE A 294 8.59 10.90 6.33
CA ILE A 294 9.93 10.43 6.67
C ILE A 294 9.77 9.20 7.55
N PHE A 295 10.45 8.12 7.15
CA PHE A 295 10.52 6.90 7.93
C PHE A 295 11.92 6.29 7.86
N GLY A 296 12.19 5.32 8.71
CA GLY A 296 13.50 4.69 8.79
C GLY A 296 13.60 3.72 9.94
N GLY A 297 14.75 3.07 10.03
CA GLY A 297 14.99 1.98 10.97
C GLY A 297 16.31 1.27 10.72
N ASP A 298 16.42 0.07 11.27
CA ASP A 298 17.53 -0.84 11.03
C ASP A 298 17.41 -1.49 9.64
N ALA A 299 18.54 -1.73 8.99
CA ALA A 299 18.62 -2.34 7.66
C ALA A 299 19.76 -3.35 7.54
N ARG A 300 19.65 -4.18 6.50
CA ARG A 300 20.77 -4.88 5.89
C ARG A 300 21.20 -4.16 4.63
N VAL A 301 22.50 -4.14 4.37
CA VAL A 301 23.07 -3.71 3.09
C VAL A 301 23.82 -4.89 2.49
N ASN A 302 23.44 -5.32 1.29
CA ASN A 302 23.99 -6.51 0.62
C ASN A 302 23.95 -7.77 1.49
N GLY A 303 22.89 -7.92 2.30
CA GLY A 303 22.69 -9.04 3.22
C GLY A 303 23.35 -8.89 4.59
N GLU A 304 24.22 -7.91 4.79
CA GLU A 304 24.93 -7.68 6.05
C GLU A 304 24.15 -6.74 6.97
N THR A 305 24.04 -7.06 8.26
CA THR A 305 23.37 -6.20 9.26
C THR A 305 24.30 -5.10 9.78
N GLY A 306 23.72 -4.11 10.49
CA GLY A 306 24.48 -3.05 11.14
C GLY A 306 24.43 -1.74 10.36
N PHE A 307 23.31 -1.49 9.68
CA PHE A 307 23.08 -0.28 8.92
C PHE A 307 21.76 0.36 9.33
N CYS A 308 21.70 1.67 9.19
CA CYS A 308 20.51 2.49 9.36
C CYS A 308 20.10 3.06 8.04
N TYR A 309 18.80 3.16 7.82
CA TYR A 309 18.26 3.81 6.65
C TYR A 309 17.25 4.89 7.04
N LYS A 310 17.17 5.92 6.19
CA LYS A 310 16.13 6.94 6.23
C LYS A 310 15.58 7.13 4.84
N VAL A 311 14.26 7.10 4.72
CA VAL A 311 13.54 7.45 3.50
C VAL A 311 12.79 8.76 3.73
N TYR A 312 12.83 9.63 2.73
CA TYR A 312 11.94 10.77 2.55
C TYR A 312 11.16 10.55 1.28
N VAL A 313 9.84 10.67 1.36
CA VAL A 313 8.95 10.59 0.20
C VAL A 313 8.02 11.79 0.16
N GLN A 314 7.60 12.17 -1.04
CA GLN A 314 6.60 13.19 -1.26
C GLN A 314 5.69 12.79 -2.41
N ASP A 315 4.39 12.74 -2.11
CA ASP A 315 3.32 12.49 -3.06
C ASP A 315 2.83 13.81 -3.65
N ASN A 316 3.15 14.07 -4.92
CA ASN A 316 2.84 15.33 -5.60
C ASN A 316 1.87 15.16 -6.77
N GLY A 317 1.44 13.93 -7.09
CA GLY A 317 0.28 13.72 -7.95
C GLY A 317 0.23 12.37 -8.64
N GLU A 318 -0.96 12.05 -9.14
CA GLU A 318 -1.27 10.77 -9.78
C GLU A 318 -1.42 10.95 -11.32
N PRO A 319 -0.59 10.27 -12.15
CA PRO A 319 0.51 9.36 -11.80
C PRO A 319 1.79 10.06 -11.34
N GLY A 320 2.55 9.41 -10.45
CA GLY A 320 3.73 9.94 -9.75
C GLY A 320 5.00 10.19 -10.57
N LYS A 321 5.01 9.81 -11.85
CA LYS A 321 6.18 9.95 -12.72
C LYS A 321 6.51 11.43 -12.97
N ASN A 322 7.77 11.80 -12.71
CA ASN A 322 8.30 13.17 -12.79
C ASN A 322 7.66 14.18 -11.80
N THR A 323 6.82 13.73 -10.88
CA THR A 323 6.10 14.59 -9.92
C THR A 323 6.45 14.20 -8.49
N ASP A 324 6.34 12.92 -8.17
CA ASP A 324 6.65 12.39 -6.86
C ASP A 324 8.16 12.39 -6.63
N TYR A 325 8.54 12.56 -5.36
CA TYR A 325 9.93 12.64 -4.97
C TYR A 325 10.27 11.54 -3.98
N PHE A 326 11.38 10.85 -4.24
CA PHE A 326 11.95 9.84 -3.36
C PHE A 326 13.39 10.21 -3.04
N ALA A 327 13.76 10.09 -1.77
CA ALA A 327 15.15 10.13 -1.33
C ALA A 327 15.41 9.11 -0.23
N MET A 328 16.61 8.56 -0.25
CA MET A 328 17.09 7.61 0.74
C MET A 328 18.50 7.97 1.15
N TRP A 329 18.79 7.75 2.42
CA TRP A 329 20.14 7.78 2.97
C TRP A 329 20.38 6.52 3.80
N GLU A 330 21.63 6.08 3.83
CA GLU A 330 22.09 4.93 4.58
C GLU A 330 23.40 5.24 5.34
N TRP A 331 23.54 4.66 6.53
CA TRP A 331 24.69 4.79 7.43
C TRP A 331 25.03 3.45 8.07
N ALA A 332 26.30 3.19 8.36
CA ALA A 332 26.65 2.13 9.32
C ALA A 332 26.26 2.51 10.76
N SER A 333 25.82 1.51 11.53
CA SER A 333 25.59 1.61 12.96
C SER A 333 25.97 0.31 13.68
N SER A 334 26.84 0.44 14.68
CA SER A 334 27.19 -0.66 15.60
C SER A 334 26.32 -0.69 16.87
N THR A 335 25.44 0.29 17.06
CA THR A 335 24.65 0.48 18.28
C THR A 335 23.13 0.45 18.04
N GLY A 336 22.70 0.19 16.82
CA GLY A 336 21.29 0.29 16.38
C GLY A 336 20.90 1.71 15.95
N CYS A 337 19.75 1.83 15.31
CA CYS A 337 19.28 3.08 14.71
C CYS A 337 18.40 3.91 15.66
N PRO A 338 18.41 5.26 15.55
CA PRO A 338 17.47 6.09 16.28
C PRO A 338 16.03 5.76 15.91
N THR A 339 15.21 5.45 16.92
CA THR A 339 13.81 5.01 16.76
C THR A 339 12.80 6.15 16.94
N ASP A 340 13.28 7.35 17.25
CA ASP A 340 12.46 8.55 17.49
C ASP A 340 12.43 9.52 16.30
N GLY A 341 13.09 9.16 15.19
CA GLY A 341 13.23 10.03 14.04
C GLY A 341 14.02 11.31 14.31
N SER A 342 14.82 11.38 15.38
CA SER A 342 15.74 12.49 15.70
C SER A 342 16.80 12.71 14.61
N GLY A 343 16.93 11.78 13.69
CA GLY A 343 17.84 11.82 12.55
C GLY A 343 18.66 10.55 12.48
N PRO A 344 19.53 10.43 11.46
CA PRO A 344 20.47 9.32 11.39
C PRO A 344 21.48 9.34 12.55
N PRO A 345 22.22 8.23 12.77
CA PRO A 345 23.43 8.26 13.56
C PRO A 345 24.35 9.42 13.14
N ALA A 346 25.08 10.03 14.09
CA ALA A 346 25.96 11.15 13.79
C ALA A 346 27.04 10.76 12.77
N GLY A 347 27.15 11.51 11.66
CA GLY A 347 28.16 11.29 10.61
C GLY A 347 27.63 11.53 9.19
N THR A 348 28.53 11.42 8.21
CA THR A 348 28.17 11.44 6.78
C THR A 348 27.55 10.09 6.39
N SER A 349 26.47 10.12 5.61
CA SER A 349 25.87 8.90 5.05
C SER A 349 26.87 8.18 4.15
N TYR A 350 26.88 6.86 4.23
CA TYR A 350 27.69 6.03 3.34
C TYR A 350 27.11 6.02 1.94
N TYR A 351 25.77 6.07 1.86
CA TYR A 351 25.04 6.20 0.62
C TYR A 351 23.91 7.22 0.74
N ALA A 352 23.67 7.97 -0.34
CA ALA A 352 22.55 8.89 -0.46
C ALA A 352 22.08 8.97 -1.91
N THR A 353 20.76 8.97 -2.10
CA THR A 353 20.12 9.18 -3.40
C THR A 353 18.85 9.98 -3.21
N GLY A 354 18.48 10.79 -4.19
CA GLY A 354 17.26 11.58 -4.14
C GLY A 354 16.93 12.20 -5.48
N ASN A 355 15.75 11.91 -6.00
CA ASN A 355 15.28 12.47 -7.26
C ASN A 355 13.77 12.36 -7.41
N TYR A 356 13.22 13.08 -8.40
CA TYR A 356 11.89 12.79 -8.91
C TYR A 356 11.84 11.39 -9.53
N LEU A 357 10.68 10.75 -9.49
CA LEU A 357 10.51 9.41 -10.03
C LEU A 357 10.71 9.40 -11.54
N GLY A 358 11.62 8.54 -12.02
CA GLY A 358 11.73 8.25 -13.45
C GLY A 358 10.61 7.35 -13.97
N GLY A 359 9.96 6.63 -13.05
CA GLY A 359 8.74 5.84 -13.23
C GLY A 359 8.31 5.26 -11.89
N GLY A 360 7.03 4.96 -11.75
CA GLY A 360 6.45 4.55 -10.47
C GLY A 360 5.41 5.53 -9.91
N ASN A 361 5.03 5.32 -8.65
CA ASN A 361 4.03 6.10 -7.93
C ASN A 361 4.31 6.04 -6.42
N ILE A 362 4.08 7.14 -5.72
CA ILE A 362 4.02 7.23 -4.26
C ILE A 362 2.60 7.68 -3.91
N GLN A 363 2.00 7.09 -2.89
CA GLN A 363 0.68 7.50 -2.40
C GLN A 363 0.73 7.78 -0.91
N LEU A 364 0.17 8.91 -0.53
CA LEU A 364 -0.09 9.26 0.85
C LEU A 364 -1.55 8.99 1.20
N HIS A 365 -1.75 8.18 2.24
CA HIS A 365 -3.07 7.76 2.68
C HIS A 365 -3.47 8.50 3.95
N SER A 366 -3.71 9.80 3.81
CA SER A 366 -4.19 10.63 4.92
C SER A 366 -5.62 10.27 5.31
N LYS A 367 -5.87 10.10 6.60
CA LYS A 367 -7.20 9.84 7.16
C LYS A 367 -8.09 11.06 7.24
#